data_AF-A0A7X4KA51-F1
#
_entry.id   AF-A0A7X4KA51-F1
#
_cell.length_a   1.000
_cell.length_b   1.000
_cell.length_c   1.000
_cell.angle_alpha   90.00
_cell.angle_beta   90.00
_cell.angle_gamma   90.00
#
_symmetry.space_group_name_H-M   'P 1'
#
loop_
_entity.id
_entity.type
_entity.pdbx_description
1 polymer ?
#
loop_
_entity_poly.entity_id
_entity_poly.type
_entity_poly.pdbx_seq_one_letter_code
_entity_poly.pdbx_strand_id
1 'polypeptide(L)'
;MNSDFYIRACLQQAKPRLSTLLKLMFSEALAFGQKTLWLGSVIELIAPLGYPERTIRTALSRLAARGIVQIERHGRRGLCRLTQAAAEAMLAQRQHLNTPPFHGAAAAAYAPFQQCFQPLRQLLNHRDAFSDEQAYMVRLLVIHGYQQYRQRALQPAPADHQTYVALYAGCATQAQRHTLTRLQA
;
A
#
# COMPACT_ATOMS: atom_id res chain seq x y z
N MET A 1 11.31 2.69 -21.12
CA MET A 1 10.01 2.29 -20.53
C MET A 1 9.69 3.26 -19.41
N ASN A 2 8.43 3.70 -19.28
CA ASN A 2 7.99 4.68 -18.26
C ASN A 2 7.48 3.98 -16.98
N SER A 3 7.40 4.71 -15.86
CA SER A 3 6.90 4.24 -14.57
C SER A 3 5.51 3.60 -14.65
N ASP A 4 4.59 4.16 -15.45
CA ASP A 4 3.22 3.62 -15.62
C ASP A 4 3.21 2.16 -16.12
N PHE A 5 4.09 1.82 -17.07
CA PHE A 5 4.19 0.46 -17.59
C PHE A 5 4.53 -0.54 -16.48
N TYR A 6 5.54 -0.24 -15.68
CA TYR A 6 5.98 -1.12 -14.59
C TYR A 6 4.95 -1.20 -13.46
N ILE A 7 4.28 -0.08 -13.11
CA ILE A 7 3.21 -0.07 -12.11
C ILE A 7 2.05 -0.96 -12.55
N ARG A 8 1.62 -0.85 -13.82
CA ARG A 8 0.56 -1.71 -14.38
C ARG A 8 0.97 -3.18 -14.44
N ALA A 9 2.21 -3.48 -14.83
CA ALA A 9 2.72 -4.85 -14.81
C ALA A 9 2.68 -5.45 -13.39
N CYS A 10 3.12 -4.70 -12.38
CA CYS A 10 3.03 -5.10 -10.97
C CYS A 10 1.59 -5.35 -10.51
N LEU A 11 0.65 -4.47 -10.87
CA LEU A 11 -0.78 -4.63 -10.57
C LEU A 11 -1.34 -5.92 -11.19
N GLN A 12 -1.05 -6.16 -12.46
CA GLN A 12 -1.51 -7.34 -13.20
C GLN A 12 -0.92 -8.65 -12.66
N GLN A 13 0.34 -8.63 -12.23
CA GLN A 13 1.00 -9.80 -11.65
C GLN A 13 0.51 -10.08 -10.23
N ALA A 14 0.41 -9.04 -9.38
CA ALA A 14 0.04 -9.20 -7.98
C ALA A 14 -1.45 -9.51 -7.78
N LYS A 15 -2.32 -9.02 -8.68
CA LYS A 15 -3.79 -9.10 -8.56
C LYS A 15 -4.27 -8.91 -7.11
N PRO A 16 -3.85 -7.81 -6.45
CA PRO A 16 -4.05 -7.66 -5.02
C PRO A 16 -5.54 -7.63 -4.70
N ARG A 17 -5.97 -8.35 -3.66
CA ARG A 17 -7.39 -8.27 -3.24
C ARG A 17 -7.70 -6.84 -2.80
N LEU A 18 -8.79 -6.28 -3.29
CA LEU A 18 -9.23 -4.92 -2.92
C LEU A 18 -9.35 -4.72 -1.40
N SER A 19 -9.84 -5.74 -0.67
CA SER A 19 -9.90 -5.69 0.80
C SER A 19 -8.52 -5.53 1.46
N THR A 20 -7.47 -6.07 0.84
CA THR A 20 -6.09 -5.92 1.32
C THR A 20 -5.59 -4.53 1.02
N LEU A 21 -5.78 -4.03 -0.22
CA LEU A 21 -5.39 -2.67 -0.60
C LEU A 21 -6.07 -1.60 0.27
N LEU A 22 -7.36 -1.75 0.55
CA LEU A 22 -8.09 -0.83 1.44
C LEU A 22 -7.47 -0.76 2.83
N LYS A 23 -7.12 -1.92 3.42
CA LYS A 23 -6.42 -1.96 4.71
C LYS A 23 -5.07 -1.26 4.62
N LEU A 24 -4.27 -1.57 3.60
CA LEU A 24 -2.96 -0.94 3.41
C LEU A 24 -3.07 0.57 3.23
N MET A 25 -4.07 1.05 2.47
CA MET A 25 -4.36 2.47 2.33
C MET A 25 -4.66 3.11 3.68
N PHE A 26 -5.53 2.52 4.51
CA PHE A 26 -5.80 3.07 5.84
C PHE A 26 -4.55 3.06 6.74
N SER A 27 -3.72 2.02 6.64
CA SER A 27 -2.44 1.97 7.37
C SER A 27 -1.46 3.05 6.92
N GLU A 28 -1.42 3.34 5.61
CA GLU A 28 -0.63 4.44 5.06
C GLU A 28 -1.14 5.80 5.54
N ALA A 29 -2.44 6.04 5.45
CA ALA A 29 -3.05 7.25 5.97
C ALA A 29 -2.73 7.45 7.46
N LEU A 30 -2.85 6.38 8.26
CA LEU A 30 -2.50 6.40 9.68
C LEU A 30 -1.02 6.74 9.91
N ALA A 31 -0.11 6.21 9.10
CA ALA A 31 1.31 6.53 9.16
C ALA A 31 1.62 7.98 8.78
N PHE A 32 0.76 8.62 8.00
CA PHE A 32 0.79 10.06 7.71
C PHE A 32 0.00 10.91 8.73
N GLY A 33 -0.39 10.32 9.86
CA GLY A 33 -1.11 11.01 10.95
C GLY A 33 -2.63 11.08 10.76
N GLN A 34 -3.18 10.49 9.70
CA GLN A 34 -4.60 10.56 9.36
C GLN A 34 -5.36 9.37 9.96
N LYS A 35 -6.14 9.63 11.00
CA LYS A 35 -6.94 8.60 11.69
C LYS A 35 -8.30 8.34 11.02
N THR A 36 -8.78 9.30 10.24
CA THR A 36 -10.09 9.27 9.58
C THR A 36 -9.96 9.74 8.14
N LEU A 37 -10.81 9.21 7.26
CA LEU A 37 -10.89 9.57 5.84
C LEU A 37 -12.35 9.69 5.42
N TRP A 38 -12.70 10.67 4.60
CA TRP A 38 -14.01 10.65 3.96
C TRP A 38 -14.10 9.49 2.97
N LEU A 39 -15.30 8.94 2.82
CA LEU A 39 -15.57 7.86 1.86
C LEU A 39 -15.22 8.29 0.42
N GLY A 40 -15.40 9.57 0.08
CA GLY A 40 -14.96 10.16 -1.18
C GLY A 40 -13.45 10.03 -1.37
N SER A 41 -12.66 10.51 -0.40
CA SER A 41 -11.19 10.33 -0.38
C SER A 41 -10.76 8.88 -0.55
N VAL A 42 -11.45 7.94 0.10
CA VAL A 42 -11.13 6.50 -0.04
C VAL A 42 -11.34 6.03 -1.48
N ILE A 43 -12.40 6.48 -2.15
CA ILE A 43 -12.68 6.16 -3.54
C ILE A 43 -11.59 6.74 -4.44
N GLU A 44 -11.25 8.02 -4.25
CA GLU A 44 -10.23 8.71 -5.04
C GLU A 44 -8.84 8.09 -4.91
N LEU A 45 -8.47 7.63 -3.71
CA LEU A 45 -7.17 6.98 -3.48
C LEU A 45 -7.08 5.58 -4.10
N ILE A 46 -8.20 4.87 -4.23
CA ILE A 46 -8.21 3.48 -4.68
C ILE A 46 -8.57 3.34 -6.17
N ALA A 47 -9.33 4.28 -6.73
CA ALA A 47 -9.75 4.23 -8.13
C ALA A 47 -8.57 4.14 -9.14
N PRO A 48 -7.43 4.83 -8.96
CA PRO A 48 -6.27 4.71 -9.85
C PRO A 48 -5.67 3.30 -9.93
N LEU A 49 -5.94 2.44 -8.94
CA LEU A 49 -5.52 1.03 -8.95
C LEU A 49 -6.40 0.14 -9.85
N GLY A 50 -7.40 0.73 -10.53
CA GLY A 50 -8.28 0.06 -11.48
C GLY A 50 -9.58 -0.49 -10.88
N TYR A 51 -9.97 -0.05 -9.69
CA TYR A 51 -11.21 -0.49 -9.03
C TYR A 51 -12.34 0.52 -9.21
N PRO A 52 -13.52 0.11 -9.70
CA PRO A 52 -14.64 1.02 -9.82
C PRO A 52 -15.23 1.33 -8.45
N GLU A 53 -15.78 2.55 -8.30
CA GLU A 53 -16.35 3.06 -7.05
C GLU A 53 -17.35 2.10 -6.39
N ARG A 54 -18.26 1.51 -7.16
CA ARG A 54 -19.26 0.56 -6.65
C ARG A 54 -18.60 -0.64 -5.95
N THR A 55 -17.49 -1.13 -6.50
CA THR A 55 -16.73 -2.25 -5.92
C THR A 55 -15.98 -1.81 -4.66
N ILE A 56 -15.43 -0.59 -4.65
CA ILE A 56 -14.78 0.01 -3.47
C ILE A 56 -15.77 0.13 -2.31
N ARG A 57 -16.94 0.74 -2.55
CA ARG A 57 -18.00 0.87 -1.54
C ARG A 57 -18.43 -0.49 -0.99
N THR A 58 -18.66 -1.46 -1.87
CA THR A 58 -19.02 -2.83 -1.47
C THR A 58 -17.95 -3.48 -0.59
N ALA A 59 -16.67 -3.34 -0.97
CA ALA A 59 -15.57 -3.89 -0.18
C ALA A 59 -15.43 -3.21 1.18
N LEU A 60 -15.63 -1.88 1.25
CA LEU A 60 -15.65 -1.14 2.51
C LEU A 60 -16.79 -1.59 3.44
N SER A 61 -18.02 -1.72 2.92
CA SER A 61 -19.14 -2.22 3.72
C SER A 61 -18.87 -3.62 4.27
N ARG A 62 -18.20 -4.50 3.50
CA ARG A 62 -17.77 -5.82 3.97
C ARG A 62 -16.67 -5.73 5.03
N LEU A 63 -15.73 -4.81 4.91
CA LEU A 63 -14.73 -4.56 5.95
C LEU A 63 -15.37 -4.03 7.23
N ALA A 64 -16.43 -3.22 7.10
CA ALA A 64 -17.18 -2.71 8.24
C ALA A 64 -17.99 -3.80 8.95
N ALA A 65 -18.69 -4.66 8.20
CA ALA A 65 -19.38 -5.82 8.76
C ALA A 65 -18.44 -6.79 9.50
N ARG A 66 -17.15 -6.80 9.14
CA ARG A 66 -16.11 -7.61 9.79
C ARG A 66 -15.40 -6.90 10.96
N GLY A 67 -15.82 -5.69 11.33
CA GLY A 67 -15.19 -4.92 12.40
C GLY A 67 -13.77 -4.44 12.10
N ILE A 68 -13.38 -4.35 10.82
CA ILE A 68 -12.06 -3.82 10.42
C ILE A 68 -12.11 -2.31 10.24
N VAL A 69 -13.20 -1.81 9.65
CA VAL A 69 -13.41 -0.39 9.37
C VAL A 69 -14.69 0.06 10.08
N GLN A 70 -14.69 1.22 10.70
CA GLN A 70 -15.90 1.91 11.14
C GLN A 70 -16.26 2.98 10.13
N ILE A 71 -17.54 3.05 9.78
CA ILE A 71 -18.09 4.05 8.86
C ILE A 71 -19.18 4.81 9.62
N GLU A 72 -18.89 6.05 9.99
CA GLU A 72 -19.80 6.94 10.71
C GLU A 72 -20.45 7.91 9.73
N ARG A 73 -21.77 8.10 9.81
CA ARG A 73 -22.50 8.99 8.91
C ARG A 73 -22.50 10.42 9.45
N HIS A 74 -21.96 11.35 8.66
CA HIS A 74 -22.01 12.79 8.91
C HIS A 74 -22.80 13.45 7.77
N GLY A 75 -24.12 13.56 7.95
CA GLY A 75 -25.03 14.07 6.93
C GLY A 75 -25.03 13.17 5.68
N ARG A 76 -24.62 13.75 4.53
CA ARG A 76 -24.52 13.04 3.24
C ARG A 76 -23.18 12.32 3.05
N ARG A 77 -22.21 12.50 3.94
CA ARG A 77 -20.86 11.90 3.84
C ARG A 77 -20.68 10.80 4.87
N GLY A 78 -19.86 9.80 4.52
CA GLY A 78 -19.40 8.77 5.44
C GLY A 78 -17.97 9.03 5.84
N LEU A 79 -17.69 9.08 7.14
CA LEU A 79 -16.34 9.16 7.69
C LEU A 79 -15.87 7.75 8.03
N CYS A 80 -14.77 7.32 7.41
CA CYS A 80 -14.21 5.99 7.54
C CYS A 80 -12.96 6.02 8.43
N ARG A 81 -12.79 5.02 9.29
CA ARG A 81 -11.58 4.81 10.10
C ARG A 81 -11.34 3.33 10.36
N LEU A 82 -10.11 2.94 10.65
CA LEU A 82 -9.87 1.61 11.20
C LEU A 82 -10.47 1.52 12.60
N THR A 83 -10.93 0.32 12.97
CA THR A 83 -11.18 0.02 14.39
C THR A 83 -9.85 0.02 15.14
N GLN A 84 -9.89 0.23 16.45
CA GLN A 84 -8.69 0.24 17.29
C GLN A 84 -7.88 -1.06 17.12
N ALA A 85 -8.55 -2.22 17.24
CA ALA A 85 -7.92 -3.53 17.07
C ALA A 85 -7.31 -3.71 15.66
N ALA A 86 -7.98 -3.22 14.61
CA ALA A 86 -7.43 -3.27 13.26
C ALA A 86 -6.20 -2.36 13.11
N ALA A 87 -6.24 -1.14 13.65
CA ALA A 87 -5.11 -0.21 13.61
C ALA A 87 -3.88 -0.78 14.33
N GLU A 88 -4.05 -1.37 15.51
CA GLU A 88 -2.99 -2.03 16.27
C GLU A 88 -2.38 -3.21 15.50
N ALA A 89 -3.22 -4.09 14.96
CA ALA A 89 -2.76 -5.22 14.15
C ALA A 89 -1.97 -4.76 12.91
N MET A 90 -2.39 -3.69 12.26
CA MET A 90 -1.69 -3.13 11.10
C MET A 90 -0.36 -2.48 11.48
N LEU A 91 -0.30 -1.79 12.61
CA LEU A 91 0.95 -1.24 13.13
C LEU A 91 1.95 -2.35 13.45
N ALA A 92 1.51 -3.41 14.14
CA ALA A 92 2.35 -4.58 14.43
C ALA A 92 2.83 -5.26 13.14
N GLN A 93 1.96 -5.42 12.14
CA GLN A 93 2.35 -5.95 10.84
C GLN A 93 3.42 -5.07 10.17
N ARG A 94 3.25 -3.75 10.18
CA ARG A 94 4.22 -2.80 9.59
C ARG A 94 5.57 -2.86 10.29
N GLN A 95 5.59 -2.94 11.62
CA GLN A 95 6.81 -3.12 12.41
C GLN A 95 7.54 -4.42 12.02
N HIS A 96 6.78 -5.52 11.88
CA HIS A 96 7.34 -6.79 11.42
C HIS A 96 8.00 -6.63 10.05
N LEU A 97 7.32 -6.00 9.07
CA LEU A 97 7.86 -5.78 7.71
C LEU A 97 9.16 -4.98 7.69
N ASN A 98 9.27 -3.98 8.55
CA ASN A 98 10.44 -3.09 8.62
C ASN A 98 11.61 -3.72 9.39
N THR A 99 11.40 -4.84 10.07
CA THR A 99 12.50 -5.58 10.72
C THR A 99 13.36 -6.23 9.63
N PRO A 100 14.67 -5.95 9.58
CA PRO A 100 15.57 -6.55 8.60
C PRO A 100 15.68 -8.07 8.82
N PRO A 101 15.83 -8.86 7.75
CA PRO A 101 16.09 -10.29 7.88
C PRO A 101 17.42 -10.56 8.57
N PHE A 102 17.52 -11.70 9.27
CA PHE A 102 18.78 -12.15 9.85
C PHE A 102 19.82 -12.42 8.75
N HIS A 103 21.05 -11.97 8.96
CA HIS A 103 22.12 -12.01 7.95
C HIS A 103 22.83 -13.37 7.78
N GLY A 104 22.29 -14.47 8.32
CA GLY A 104 23.00 -15.75 8.44
C GLY A 104 22.52 -16.94 7.60
N ALA A 105 21.37 -16.85 6.92
CA ALA A 105 20.90 -17.92 6.04
C ALA A 105 20.95 -17.47 4.57
N ALA A 106 21.28 -18.41 3.68
CA ALA A 106 21.19 -18.22 2.23
C ALA A 106 19.71 -18.12 1.81
N ALA A 107 19.09 -16.97 2.06
CA ALA A 107 17.74 -16.69 1.63
C ALA A 107 17.73 -16.50 0.11
N ALA A 108 16.98 -17.36 -0.58
CA ALA A 108 16.81 -17.25 -2.02
C ALA A 108 15.99 -16.00 -2.36
N ALA A 109 16.43 -15.27 -3.37
CA ALA A 109 15.68 -14.18 -3.96
C ALA A 109 14.30 -14.64 -4.43
N TYR A 110 13.26 -13.84 -4.16
CA TYR A 110 11.92 -14.16 -4.62
C TYR A 110 11.65 -13.52 -5.98
N ALA A 111 11.87 -14.31 -7.03
CA ALA A 111 11.80 -13.87 -8.43
C ALA A 111 10.55 -13.04 -8.77
N PRO A 112 9.31 -13.39 -8.32
CA PRO A 112 8.13 -12.56 -8.61
C PRO A 112 8.22 -11.15 -8.02
N PHE A 113 8.80 -10.99 -6.83
CA PHE A 113 8.99 -9.67 -6.23
C PHE A 113 10.06 -8.88 -6.98
N GLN A 114 11.19 -9.51 -7.31
CA GLN A 114 12.26 -8.83 -8.03
C GLN A 114 11.81 -8.36 -9.43
N GLN A 115 11.13 -9.23 -10.18
CA GLN A 115 10.64 -8.91 -11.52
C GLN A 115 9.71 -7.69 -11.51
N CYS A 116 8.85 -7.57 -10.49
CA CYS A 116 7.99 -6.40 -10.29
C CYS A 116 8.77 -5.15 -9.88
N PHE A 117 9.60 -5.26 -8.84
CA PHE A 117 10.05 -4.07 -8.10
C PHE A 117 11.46 -3.61 -8.45
N GLN A 118 12.30 -4.43 -9.07
CA GLN A 118 13.64 -3.99 -9.49
C GLN A 118 13.62 -2.85 -10.52
N PRO A 119 12.78 -2.87 -11.58
CA PRO A 119 12.72 -1.75 -12.51
C PRO A 119 12.23 -0.46 -11.85
N LEU A 120 11.23 -0.56 -10.96
CA LEU A 120 10.75 0.58 -10.19
C LEU A 120 11.83 1.13 -9.25
N ARG A 121 12.64 0.25 -8.65
CA ARG A 121 13.77 0.63 -7.80
C ARG A 121 14.85 1.37 -8.59
N GLN A 122 15.14 0.94 -9.81
CA GLN A 122 16.08 1.63 -10.69
C GLN A 122 15.57 3.02 -11.08
N LEU A 123 14.26 3.16 -11.31
CA LEU A 123 13.66 4.44 -11.66
C LEU A 123 13.85 5.51 -10.58
N LEU A 124 13.92 5.15 -9.29
CA LEU A 124 14.19 6.10 -8.19
C LEU A 124 15.48 6.90 -8.36
N ASN A 125 16.43 6.45 -9.18
CA ASN A 125 17.68 7.17 -9.45
C ASN A 125 17.47 8.39 -10.36
N HIS A 126 16.30 8.53 -10.98
CA HIS A 126 15.95 9.67 -11.83
C HIS A 126 15.14 10.71 -11.04
N ARG A 127 15.36 11.99 -11.35
CA ARG A 127 14.49 13.06 -10.84
C ARG A 127 13.07 12.87 -11.36
N ASP A 128 12.10 13.14 -10.49
CA ASP A 128 10.67 13.07 -10.81
C ASP A 128 10.24 11.72 -11.40
N ALA A 129 10.88 10.63 -10.95
CA ALA A 129 10.62 9.26 -11.40
C ALA A 129 9.15 8.83 -11.30
N PHE A 130 8.43 9.39 -10.32
CA PHE A 130 7.03 9.10 -10.05
C PHE A 130 6.26 10.40 -9.82
N SER A 131 5.03 10.46 -10.33
CA SER A 131 4.06 11.45 -9.86
C SER A 131 3.62 11.14 -8.42
N ASP A 132 2.92 12.08 -7.78
CA ASP A 132 2.36 11.88 -6.43
C ASP A 132 1.43 10.66 -6.35
N GLU A 133 0.58 10.47 -7.36
CA GLU A 133 -0.30 9.30 -7.47
C GLU A 133 0.49 8.00 -7.71
N GLN A 134 1.49 8.03 -8.59
CA GLN A 134 2.32 6.86 -8.88
C GLN A 134 3.14 6.43 -7.65
N ALA A 135 3.73 7.38 -6.93
CA ALA A 135 4.48 7.10 -5.71
C ALA A 135 3.59 6.46 -4.63
N TYR A 136 2.34 6.93 -4.51
CA TYR A 136 1.34 6.32 -3.65
C TYR A 136 1.00 4.88 -4.08
N MET A 137 0.75 4.64 -5.37
CA MET A 137 0.49 3.30 -5.90
C MET A 137 1.67 2.35 -5.67
N VAL A 138 2.91 2.81 -5.94
CA VAL A 138 4.14 2.04 -5.73
C VAL A 138 4.27 1.64 -4.26
N ARG A 139 3.97 2.54 -3.31
CA ARG A 139 4.00 2.22 -1.87
C ARG A 139 3.01 1.13 -1.50
N LEU A 140 1.76 1.21 -1.96
CA LEU A 140 0.78 0.15 -1.68
C LEU A 140 1.20 -1.19 -2.30
N LEU A 141 1.71 -1.16 -3.53
CA LEU A 141 2.14 -2.36 -4.24
C LEU A 141 3.35 -3.01 -3.60
N VAL A 142 4.37 -2.24 -3.21
CA VAL A 142 5.58 -2.79 -2.61
C VAL A 142 5.30 -3.34 -1.21
N ILE A 143 4.41 -2.70 -0.43
CA ILE A 143 3.94 -3.25 0.84
C ILE A 143 3.21 -4.57 0.61
N HIS A 144 2.25 -4.61 -0.32
CA HIS A 144 1.51 -5.83 -0.65
C HIS A 144 2.43 -6.97 -1.11
N GLY A 145 3.31 -6.68 -2.07
CA GLY A 145 4.25 -7.66 -2.63
C GLY A 145 5.22 -8.20 -1.59
N TYR A 146 5.74 -7.33 -0.72
CA TYR A 146 6.66 -7.74 0.34
C TYR A 146 5.95 -8.52 1.46
N GLN A 147 4.71 -8.18 1.80
CA GLN A 147 3.89 -8.99 2.72
C GLN A 147 3.66 -10.40 2.18
N GLN A 148 3.27 -10.53 0.91
CA GLN A 148 3.04 -11.82 0.28
C GLN A 148 4.33 -12.65 0.21
N TYR A 149 5.46 -11.99 -0.11
CA TYR A 149 6.77 -12.62 -0.09
C TYR A 149 7.09 -13.18 1.31
N ARG A 150 6.99 -12.37 2.37
CA ARG A 150 7.31 -12.80 3.74
C ARG A 150 6.36 -13.85 4.31
N GLN A 151 5.13 -13.93 3.83
CA GLN A 151 4.21 -15.01 4.21
C GLN A 151 4.60 -16.35 3.56
N ARG A 152 5.29 -16.32 2.42
CA ARG A 152 5.69 -17.52 1.67
C ARG A 152 7.12 -17.94 1.97
N ALA A 153 8.01 -16.97 2.18
CA ALA A 153 9.41 -17.20 2.49
C ALA A 153 9.63 -17.13 3.99
N LEU A 154 10.28 -18.15 4.56
CA LEU A 154 10.63 -18.20 5.97
C LEU A 154 11.54 -17.02 6.38
N GLN A 155 12.45 -16.61 5.48
CA GLN A 155 13.34 -15.47 5.66
C GLN A 155 13.53 -14.73 4.31
N PRO A 156 13.26 -13.42 4.24
CA PRO A 156 13.45 -12.67 3.00
C PRO A 156 14.95 -12.39 2.75
N ALA A 157 15.35 -12.43 1.48
CA ALA A 157 16.70 -12.05 1.06
C ALA A 157 17.00 -10.58 1.42
N PRO A 158 18.21 -10.27 1.93
CA PRO A 158 18.58 -8.89 2.27
C PRO A 158 18.40 -7.90 1.12
N ALA A 159 18.71 -8.29 -0.12
CA ALA A 159 18.55 -7.44 -1.31
C ALA A 159 17.08 -7.10 -1.61
N ASP A 160 16.16 -8.05 -1.40
CA ASP A 160 14.72 -7.83 -1.58
C ASP A 160 14.18 -6.90 -0.48
N HIS A 161 14.65 -7.07 0.76
CA HIS A 161 14.33 -6.16 1.86
C HIS A 161 14.81 -4.73 1.57
N GLN A 162 16.05 -4.58 1.09
CA GLN A 162 16.59 -3.27 0.69
C GLN A 162 15.76 -2.64 -0.43
N THR A 163 15.30 -3.43 -1.40
CA THR A 163 14.41 -2.97 -2.48
C THR A 163 13.06 -2.49 -1.93
N TYR A 164 12.47 -3.23 -0.99
CA TYR A 164 11.25 -2.81 -0.29
C TYR A 164 11.46 -1.49 0.46
N VAL A 165 12.49 -1.41 1.32
CA VAL A 165 12.77 -0.22 2.14
C VAL A 165 12.99 1.00 1.25
N ALA A 166 13.75 0.83 0.18
CA ALA A 166 14.04 1.88 -0.78
C ALA A 166 12.81 2.46 -1.47
N LEU A 167 11.95 1.60 -2.03
CA LEU A 167 10.73 2.04 -2.72
C LEU A 167 9.75 2.65 -1.74
N TYR A 168 9.58 2.01 -0.59
CA TYR A 168 8.72 2.50 0.46
C TYR A 168 9.18 3.88 0.95
N ALA A 169 10.45 4.06 1.35
CA ALA A 169 10.95 5.34 1.82
C ALA A 169 11.05 6.40 0.70
N GLY A 170 11.56 6.03 -0.46
CA GLY A 170 11.78 6.94 -1.59
C GLY A 170 10.50 7.57 -2.14
N CYS A 171 9.36 6.89 -2.00
CA CYS A 171 8.05 7.40 -2.43
C CYS A 171 7.28 8.13 -1.32
N ALA A 172 7.83 8.26 -0.10
CA ALA A 172 7.08 8.71 1.08
C ALA A 172 6.50 10.12 0.93
N THR A 173 7.31 11.09 0.53
CA THR A 173 6.90 12.50 0.43
C THR A 173 5.78 12.69 -0.59
N GLN A 174 5.97 12.15 -1.80
CA GLN A 174 4.99 12.22 -2.89
C GLN A 174 3.67 11.54 -2.52
N ALA A 175 3.74 10.34 -1.92
CA ALA A 175 2.55 9.63 -1.48
C ALA A 175 1.81 10.34 -0.33
N GLN A 176 2.54 10.98 0.58
CA GLN A 176 1.96 11.80 1.63
C GLN A 176 1.21 12.98 1.01
N ARG A 177 1.81 13.72 0.08
CA ARG A 177 1.14 14.81 -0.64
C ARG A 177 -0.13 14.33 -1.35
N HIS A 178 -0.05 13.21 -2.08
CA HIS A 178 -1.23 12.62 -2.71
C HIS A 178 -2.34 12.30 -1.70
N THR A 179 -1.98 11.68 -0.57
CA THR A 179 -2.96 11.31 0.46
C THR A 179 -3.61 12.55 1.08
N LEU A 180 -2.81 13.55 1.47
CA LEU A 180 -3.29 14.74 2.17
C LEU A 180 -4.15 15.64 1.28
N THR A 181 -3.82 15.76 -0.01
CA THR A 181 -4.61 16.56 -0.98
C THR A 181 -6.01 15.99 -1.24
N ARG A 182 -6.21 14.68 -1.00
CA ARG A 182 -7.49 13.99 -1.19
C ARG A 182 -8.37 13.97 0.06
N LEU A 183 -7.86 14.41 1.21
CA LEU A 183 -8.63 14.50 2.47
C LEU A 183 -9.74 15.55 2.47
N GLN A 184 -9.70 16.48 1.51
CA GLN A 184 -10.64 17.61 1.44
C GLN A 184 -11.87 17.32 0.57
N ALA A 185 -11.90 16.18 -0.14
CA ALA A 185 -13.03 15.72 -0.96
C ALA A 185 -14.11 15.01 -0.14
#